data_AF-A0A5R2NCV8-F1
#
_entry.id   AF-A0A5R2NCV8-F1
#
_cell.length_a   1.000
_cell.length_b   1.000
_cell.length_c   1.000
_cell.angle_alpha   90.00
_cell.angle_beta   90.00
_cell.angle_gamma   90.00
#
_symmetry.space_group_name_H-M   'P 1'
#
loop_
_entity.id
_entity.type
_entity.pdbx_description
1 polymer ?
#
loop_
_entity_poly.entity_id
_entity_poly.type
_entity_poly.pdbx_seq_one_letter_code
_entity_poly.pdbx_strand_id
1 'polypeptide(L)'
;MEFIAQNMAPIMFASLILFMLIGYPVAFSLAANGLMFFFIGVLLTPYSGGAINLAWPLLYALPDNFYGSRVMSNDTLLAIPFFTFMGIVLERSGMAEDLLDTIGQLFGPIRGGLAYAVIFVGALLAATTGVVAASVIAMGLISLPIMLRYGYDRRVASGVIAASGTLAQIIPPSLVLIVLADQLGRSVGDMYAGALIPGLVLTGLYTLYIVIMSIVRPKSMPALPLEARTLGHGVVSLLIALVVAVAIAYAAYHYLVPAHGDNADILGAAVGVIFIYVVAILDRSLNINMMSRLAQQVVIVLIPPLALIFLVLGTIFLGIATPTEGGAMGAVGALAMAAMKGRLSMDVIKQALASTTRLSSFVLFILIGARVFSLTFYGVNG
;
A
#
# COMPACT_ATOMS: atom_id res chain seq x y z
N MET A 1 8.58 -9.01 -45.07
CA MET A 1 7.29 -9.55 -44.56
C MET A 1 7.53 -10.71 -43.61
N GLU A 2 8.27 -11.74 -44.02
CA GLU A 2 8.62 -12.90 -43.17
C GLU A 2 9.34 -12.52 -41.86
N PHE A 3 10.38 -11.66 -41.93
CA PHE A 3 11.10 -11.22 -40.72
C PHE A 3 10.20 -10.51 -39.69
N ILE A 4 9.26 -9.69 -40.16
CA ILE A 4 8.30 -8.98 -39.31
C ILE A 4 7.29 -9.97 -38.72
N ALA A 5 6.82 -10.93 -39.53
CA ALA A 5 5.89 -11.97 -39.08
C ALA A 5 6.51 -12.88 -38.00
N GLN A 6 7.80 -13.23 -38.13
CA GLN A 6 8.51 -14.08 -37.17
C GLN A 6 8.89 -13.33 -35.89
N ASN A 7 9.11 -12.02 -35.94
CA ASN A 7 9.52 -11.21 -34.78
C ASN A 7 8.40 -10.31 -34.25
N MET A 8 7.14 -10.69 -34.49
CA MET A 8 6.02 -9.79 -34.21
C MET A 8 5.82 -9.54 -32.71
N ALA A 9 6.04 -10.52 -31.83
CA ALA A 9 5.90 -10.34 -30.39
C ALA A 9 6.94 -9.37 -29.80
N PRO A 10 8.27 -9.50 -30.07
CA PRO A 10 9.24 -8.50 -29.66
C PRO A 10 8.97 -7.10 -30.23
N ILE A 11 8.56 -7.00 -31.49
CA ILE A 11 8.22 -5.71 -32.12
C ILE A 11 7.01 -5.08 -31.44
N MET A 12 5.97 -5.87 -31.17
CA MET A 12 4.77 -5.42 -30.47
C MET A 12 5.09 -4.93 -29.05
N PHE A 13 5.98 -5.61 -28.34
CA PHE A 13 6.44 -5.20 -27.01
C PHE A 13 7.29 -3.93 -27.04
N ALA A 14 8.23 -3.82 -27.98
CA ALA A 14 9.05 -2.63 -28.16
C ALA A 14 8.20 -1.40 -28.55
N SER A 15 7.20 -1.61 -29.43
CA SER A 15 6.23 -0.58 -29.81
C SER A 15 5.41 -0.10 -28.61
N LEU A 16 4.98 -1.01 -27.72
CA LEU A 16 4.31 -0.63 -26.48
C LEU A 16 5.18 0.29 -25.62
N ILE A 17 6.48 -0.02 -25.46
CA ILE A 17 7.41 0.84 -24.71
C ILE A 17 7.47 2.23 -25.33
N LEU A 18 7.57 2.33 -26.66
CA LEU A 18 7.57 3.61 -27.36
C LEU A 18 6.26 4.39 -27.13
N PHE A 19 5.10 3.74 -27.23
CA PHE A 19 3.80 4.37 -26.93
C PHE A 19 3.71 4.89 -25.49
N MET A 20 4.25 4.14 -24.52
CA MET A 20 4.30 4.59 -23.13
C MET A 20 5.27 5.77 -22.93
N LEU A 21 6.39 5.81 -23.64
CA LEU A 21 7.36 6.92 -23.58
C LEU A 21 6.84 8.23 -24.19
N ILE A 22 5.91 8.14 -25.16
CA ILE A 22 5.22 9.31 -25.74
C ILE A 22 4.31 10.00 -24.69
N GLY A 23 4.03 9.34 -23.56
CA GLY A 23 3.19 9.89 -22.48
C GLY A 23 1.70 9.70 -22.70
N TYR A 24 1.30 8.85 -23.66
CA TYR A 24 -0.10 8.47 -23.84
C TYR A 24 -0.56 7.58 -22.67
N PRO A 25 -1.81 7.72 -22.17
CA PRO A 25 -2.26 6.95 -21.01
C PRO A 25 -2.17 5.44 -21.25
N VAL A 26 -1.61 4.72 -20.27
CA VAL A 26 -1.22 3.30 -20.37
C VAL A 26 -2.35 2.40 -20.91
N ALA A 27 -3.58 2.61 -20.45
CA ALA A 27 -4.75 1.86 -20.90
C ALA A 27 -4.96 1.95 -22.42
N PHE A 28 -4.89 3.17 -22.98
CA PHE A 28 -5.06 3.41 -24.40
C PHE A 28 -3.85 2.95 -25.20
N SER A 29 -2.64 3.11 -24.67
CA SER A 29 -1.42 2.58 -25.29
C SER A 29 -1.47 1.06 -25.45
N LEU A 30 -1.89 0.33 -24.41
CA LEU A 30 -2.07 -1.12 -24.46
C LEU A 30 -3.14 -1.54 -25.47
N ALA A 31 -4.30 -0.88 -25.44
CA ALA A 31 -5.40 -1.19 -26.35
C ALA A 31 -5.06 -0.87 -27.82
N ALA A 32 -4.51 0.31 -28.09
CA ALA A 32 -4.15 0.74 -29.44
C ALA A 32 -3.04 -0.14 -30.01
N ASN A 33 -1.98 -0.40 -29.24
CA ASN A 33 -0.92 -1.31 -29.67
C ASN A 33 -1.46 -2.73 -29.90
N GLY A 34 -2.29 -3.24 -28.99
CA GLY A 34 -2.94 -4.55 -29.13
C GLY A 34 -3.79 -4.67 -30.40
N LEU A 35 -4.65 -3.70 -30.70
CA LEU A 35 -5.51 -3.70 -31.90
C LEU A 35 -4.72 -3.46 -33.19
N MET A 36 -3.73 -2.57 -33.16
CA MET A 36 -2.88 -2.29 -34.31
C MET A 36 -2.11 -3.55 -34.73
N PHE A 37 -1.45 -4.22 -33.78
CA PHE A 37 -0.74 -5.46 -34.05
C PHE A 37 -1.68 -6.65 -34.30
N PHE A 38 -2.92 -6.61 -33.81
CA PHE A 38 -3.95 -7.58 -34.20
C PHE A 38 -4.24 -7.49 -35.70
N PHE A 39 -4.52 -6.27 -36.19
CA PHE A 39 -4.79 -6.01 -37.60
C PHE A 39 -3.61 -6.43 -38.48
N ILE A 40 -2.40 -6.00 -38.12
CA ILE A 40 -1.17 -6.38 -38.83
C ILE A 40 -0.96 -7.90 -38.79
N GLY A 41 -1.17 -8.53 -37.64
CA GLY A 41 -0.99 -9.96 -37.45
C GLY A 41 -1.94 -10.81 -38.27
N VAL A 42 -3.22 -10.44 -38.36
CA VAL A 42 -4.18 -11.14 -39.23
C VAL A 42 -3.77 -11.04 -40.70
N LEU A 43 -3.27 -9.88 -41.14
CA LEU A 43 -2.77 -9.71 -42.52
C LEU A 43 -1.49 -10.50 -42.81
N LEU A 44 -0.63 -10.66 -41.80
CA LEU A 44 0.63 -11.39 -41.90
C LEU A 44 0.48 -12.90 -41.68
N THR A 45 -0.66 -13.36 -41.16
CA THR A 45 -0.93 -14.78 -40.85
C THR A 45 -0.64 -15.71 -42.04
N PRO A 46 -1.08 -15.42 -43.29
CA PRO A 46 -0.77 -16.26 -44.46
C PRO A 46 0.73 -16.37 -44.79
N TYR A 47 1.53 -15.39 -44.38
CA TYR A 47 2.96 -15.28 -44.68
C TYR A 47 3.86 -15.74 -43.51
N SER A 48 3.25 -16.20 -42.41
CA SER A 48 3.96 -16.46 -41.15
C SER A 48 4.44 -17.90 -40.98
N GLY A 49 4.07 -18.81 -41.89
CA GLY A 49 4.40 -20.24 -41.76
C GLY A 49 3.80 -20.92 -40.52
N GLY A 50 2.72 -20.36 -39.95
CA GLY A 50 2.07 -20.86 -38.72
C GLY A 50 2.58 -20.22 -37.42
N ALA A 51 3.49 -19.24 -37.50
CA ALA A 51 3.97 -18.51 -36.32
C ALA A 51 2.94 -17.52 -35.74
N ILE A 52 1.91 -17.15 -36.51
CA ILE A 52 0.82 -16.26 -36.07
C ILE A 52 -0.51 -17.03 -36.13
N ASN A 53 -1.23 -17.04 -35.01
CA ASN A 53 -2.53 -17.70 -34.80
C ASN A 53 -3.65 -16.66 -34.59
N LEU A 54 -3.69 -15.63 -35.43
CA LEU A 54 -4.67 -14.55 -35.34
C LEU A 54 -5.71 -14.65 -36.46
N ALA A 55 -6.98 -14.47 -36.11
CA ALA A 55 -8.09 -14.43 -37.05
C ALA A 55 -9.16 -13.45 -36.58
N TRP A 56 -9.86 -12.80 -37.53
CA TRP A 56 -10.93 -11.83 -37.24
C TRP A 56 -11.95 -12.28 -36.18
N PRO A 57 -12.40 -13.55 -36.14
CA PRO A 57 -13.36 -14.00 -35.14
C PRO A 57 -12.87 -13.91 -33.69
N LEU A 58 -11.54 -13.88 -33.44
CA LEU A 58 -11.00 -13.72 -32.08
C LEU A 58 -11.38 -12.37 -31.44
N LEU A 59 -11.71 -11.34 -32.24
CA LEU A 59 -12.22 -10.08 -31.70
C LEU A 59 -13.59 -10.24 -31.01
N TYR A 60 -14.38 -11.25 -31.39
CA TYR A 60 -15.65 -11.54 -30.72
C TYR A 60 -15.47 -12.08 -29.30
N ALA A 61 -14.25 -12.47 -28.91
CA ALA A 61 -13.95 -12.78 -27.51
C ALA A 61 -13.75 -11.52 -26.65
N LEU A 62 -13.53 -10.33 -27.24
CA LEU A 62 -13.29 -9.10 -26.49
C LEU A 62 -14.50 -8.67 -25.62
N PRO A 63 -15.75 -8.70 -26.11
CA PRO A 63 -16.90 -8.41 -25.26
C PRO A 63 -16.97 -9.27 -24.00
N ASP A 64 -16.72 -10.58 -24.11
CA ASP A 64 -16.70 -11.50 -22.96
C ASP A 64 -15.50 -11.26 -22.04
N ASN A 65 -14.33 -10.94 -22.61
CA ASN A 65 -13.15 -10.52 -21.85
C ASN A 65 -13.36 -9.21 -21.07
N PHE A 66 -14.29 -8.35 -21.50
CA PHE A 66 -14.58 -7.07 -20.84
C PHE A 66 -15.72 -7.19 -19.84
N TYR A 67 -16.91 -7.60 -20.32
CA TYR A 67 -18.18 -7.58 -19.57
C TYR A 67 -18.56 -8.92 -18.96
N GLY A 68 -18.10 -10.02 -19.55
CA GLY A 68 -18.24 -11.35 -18.97
C GLY A 68 -17.26 -11.55 -17.82
N SER A 69 -16.62 -12.70 -17.78
CA SER A 69 -15.95 -13.25 -16.59
C SER A 69 -14.67 -12.55 -16.10
N ARG A 70 -14.01 -11.71 -16.90
CA ARG A 70 -12.59 -11.37 -16.65
C ARG A 70 -12.29 -10.01 -16.03
N VAL A 71 -13.11 -8.98 -16.27
CA VAL A 71 -12.83 -7.62 -15.74
C VAL A 71 -14.02 -7.06 -14.98
N MET A 72 -15.17 -6.82 -15.64
CA MET A 72 -16.29 -6.14 -14.97
C MET A 72 -17.02 -7.02 -13.95
N SER A 73 -17.08 -8.34 -14.16
CA SER A 73 -17.74 -9.28 -13.24
C SER A 73 -16.78 -9.96 -12.26
N ASN A 74 -15.56 -9.42 -12.09
CA ASN A 74 -14.53 -10.07 -11.27
C ASN A 74 -14.62 -9.59 -9.82
N ASP A 75 -15.08 -10.48 -8.95
CA ASP A 75 -15.28 -10.17 -7.53
C ASP A 75 -13.99 -9.79 -6.81
N THR A 76 -12.84 -10.30 -7.24
CA THR A 76 -11.52 -9.97 -6.65
C THR A 76 -11.17 -8.50 -6.91
N LEU A 77 -11.57 -7.96 -8.06
CA LEU A 77 -11.31 -6.56 -8.40
C LEU A 77 -12.20 -5.58 -7.63
N LEU A 78 -13.29 -6.04 -7.00
CA LEU A 78 -14.07 -5.22 -6.06
C LEU A 78 -13.26 -4.86 -4.81
N ALA A 79 -12.20 -5.59 -4.48
CA ALA A 79 -11.27 -5.21 -3.43
C ALA A 79 -10.59 -3.86 -3.71
N ILE A 80 -10.33 -3.52 -4.98
CA ILE A 80 -9.64 -2.29 -5.38
C ILE A 80 -10.35 -1.03 -4.87
N PRO A 81 -11.64 -0.78 -5.17
CA PRO A 81 -12.34 0.39 -4.67
C PRO A 81 -12.42 0.40 -3.14
N PHE A 82 -12.62 -0.74 -2.47
CA PHE A 82 -12.69 -0.77 -1.01
C PHE A 82 -11.37 -0.41 -0.34
N PHE A 83 -10.25 -0.99 -0.77
CA PHE A 83 -8.93 -0.66 -0.25
C PHE A 83 -8.51 0.76 -0.59
N THR A 84 -8.80 1.21 -1.81
CA THR A 84 -8.55 2.60 -2.21
C THR A 84 -9.33 3.57 -1.35
N PHE A 85 -10.62 3.30 -1.10
CA PHE A 85 -11.46 4.13 -0.25
C PHE A 85 -10.96 4.16 1.19
N MET A 86 -10.65 2.99 1.76
CA MET A 86 -10.05 2.87 3.09
C MET A 86 -8.82 3.77 3.20
N GLY A 87 -7.83 3.59 2.32
CA GLY A 87 -6.59 4.38 2.32
C GLY A 87 -6.83 5.88 2.25
N ILE A 88 -7.69 6.32 1.34
CA ILE A 88 -7.98 7.76 1.16
C ILE A 88 -8.71 8.34 2.37
N VAL A 89 -9.63 7.60 3.01
CA VAL A 89 -10.29 8.06 4.24
C VAL A 89 -9.27 8.22 5.37
N LEU A 90 -8.35 7.27 5.55
CA LEU A 90 -7.31 7.35 6.59
C LEU A 90 -6.34 8.51 6.32
N GLU A 91 -5.99 8.74 5.06
CA GLU A 91 -5.12 9.85 4.64
C GLU A 91 -5.82 11.22 4.86
N ARG A 92 -7.05 11.37 4.35
CA ARG A 92 -7.82 12.62 4.39
C ARG A 92 -8.33 12.98 5.78
N SER A 93 -8.44 12.01 6.69
CA SER A 93 -8.71 12.26 8.10
C SER A 93 -7.46 12.73 8.87
N GLY A 94 -6.35 13.08 8.19
CA GLY A 94 -5.16 13.63 8.83
C GLY A 94 -4.43 12.64 9.73
N MET A 95 -4.71 11.33 9.62
CA MET A 95 -3.99 10.34 10.42
C MET A 95 -2.53 10.20 9.96
N ALA A 96 -2.26 10.39 8.67
CA ALA A 96 -0.90 10.43 8.15
C ALA A 96 -0.04 11.50 8.85
N GLU A 97 -0.63 12.68 9.11
CA GLU A 97 0.03 13.78 9.83
C GLU A 97 0.26 13.41 11.30
N ASP A 98 -0.77 12.91 12.00
CA ASP A 98 -0.62 12.45 13.39
C ASP A 98 0.50 11.40 13.53
N LEU A 99 0.55 10.44 12.59
CA LEU A 99 1.55 9.38 12.55
C LEU A 99 2.95 9.95 12.31
N LEU A 100 3.11 10.83 11.32
CA LEU A 100 4.38 11.49 11.01
C LEU A 100 4.90 12.32 12.18
N ASP A 101 4.05 13.12 12.82
CA ASP A 101 4.44 13.92 13.99
C ASP A 101 4.85 13.02 15.16
N THR A 102 4.08 11.97 15.43
CA THR A 102 4.33 11.08 16.56
C THR A 102 5.63 10.28 16.36
N ILE A 103 5.82 9.67 15.18
CA ILE A 103 7.03 8.92 14.87
C ILE A 103 8.24 9.86 14.70
N GLY A 104 8.04 11.05 14.14
CA GLY A 104 9.06 12.08 14.01
C GLY A 104 9.62 12.51 15.37
N GLN A 105 8.77 12.56 16.39
CA GLN A 105 9.20 12.83 17.76
C GLN A 105 9.84 11.62 18.44
N LEU A 106 9.35 10.40 18.18
CA LEU A 106 9.96 9.16 18.67
C LEU A 106 11.43 9.03 18.21
N PHE A 107 11.69 9.28 16.93
CA PHE A 107 13.05 9.23 16.36
C PHE A 107 13.79 10.58 16.38
N GLY A 108 13.13 11.65 16.81
CA GLY A 108 13.67 13.02 16.84
C GLY A 108 15.02 13.17 17.55
N PRO A 109 15.32 12.44 18.64
CA PRO A 109 16.63 12.48 19.30
C PRO A 109 17.80 12.00 18.43
N ILE A 110 17.53 11.18 17.42
CA ILE A 110 18.53 10.48 16.62
C ILE A 110 18.79 11.27 15.33
N ARG A 111 20.04 11.31 14.87
CA ARG A 111 20.39 11.87 13.55
C ARG A 111 19.70 11.05 12.46
N GLY A 112 19.09 11.70 11.47
CA GLY A 112 18.22 11.01 10.51
C GLY A 112 16.80 10.73 11.02
N GLY A 113 16.45 11.17 12.25
CA GLY A 113 15.18 10.90 12.92
C GLY A 113 13.93 11.09 12.04
N LEU A 114 13.82 12.23 11.38
CA LEU A 114 12.69 12.54 10.50
C LEU A 114 12.67 11.66 9.24
N ALA A 115 13.84 11.28 8.70
CA ALA A 115 13.90 10.37 7.56
C ALA A 115 13.44 8.96 7.94
N TYR A 116 13.79 8.46 9.14
CA TYR A 116 13.22 7.21 9.66
C TYR A 116 11.71 7.29 9.79
N ALA A 117 11.19 8.42 10.30
CA ALA A 117 9.75 8.62 10.40
C ALA A 117 9.05 8.58 9.05
N VAL A 118 9.60 9.23 8.03
CA VAL A 118 9.08 9.17 6.66
C VAL A 118 9.11 7.75 6.11
N ILE A 119 10.16 6.96 6.37
CA ILE A 119 10.22 5.56 5.90
C ILE A 119 9.18 4.69 6.61
N PHE A 120 9.10 4.72 7.93
CA PHE A 120 8.20 3.85 8.68
C PHE A 120 6.74 4.25 8.54
N VAL A 121 6.43 5.54 8.55
CA VAL A 121 5.05 6.01 8.33
C VAL A 121 4.66 5.79 6.88
N GLY A 122 5.56 6.01 5.93
CA GLY A 122 5.28 5.69 4.54
C GLY A 122 5.08 4.20 4.31
N ALA A 123 5.81 3.31 5.00
CA ALA A 123 5.56 1.86 4.99
C ALA A 123 4.18 1.49 5.57
N LEU A 124 3.77 2.16 6.66
CA LEU A 124 2.47 1.95 7.27
C LEU A 124 1.31 2.47 6.41
N LEU A 125 1.48 3.65 5.80
CA LEU A 125 0.49 4.24 4.89
C LEU A 125 0.48 3.53 3.52
N ALA A 126 1.61 2.97 3.10
CA ALA A 126 1.73 2.13 1.93
C ALA A 126 0.77 0.94 2.01
N ALA A 127 0.76 0.28 3.18
CA ALA A 127 -0.16 -0.82 3.45
C ALA A 127 -1.64 -0.41 3.33
N THR A 128 -2.01 0.84 3.59
CA THR A 128 -3.42 1.24 3.57
C THR A 128 -3.88 1.88 2.27
N THR A 129 -3.00 2.60 1.57
CA THR A 129 -3.35 3.41 0.41
C THR A 129 -3.13 2.71 -0.92
N GLY A 130 -2.11 1.85 -1.04
CA GLY A 130 -1.81 1.11 -2.27
C GLY A 130 -1.51 1.96 -3.52
N VAL A 131 -1.40 3.29 -3.38
CA VAL A 131 -1.26 4.26 -4.49
C VAL A 131 -0.04 5.15 -4.25
N VAL A 132 0.97 4.97 -5.09
CA VAL A 132 2.25 5.69 -4.98
C VAL A 132 2.09 7.20 -5.13
N ALA A 133 1.36 7.65 -6.16
CA ALA A 133 1.23 9.08 -6.44
C ALA A 133 0.59 9.84 -5.28
N ALA A 134 -0.47 9.27 -4.68
CA ALA A 134 -1.13 9.87 -3.53
C ALA A 134 -0.20 9.94 -2.31
N SER A 135 0.45 8.83 -1.95
CA SER A 135 1.40 8.77 -0.83
C SER A 135 2.56 9.76 -0.99
N VAL A 136 3.18 9.82 -2.17
CA VAL A 136 4.30 10.76 -2.43
C VAL A 136 3.85 12.21 -2.36
N ILE A 137 2.66 12.55 -2.88
CA ILE A 137 2.13 13.91 -2.81
C ILE A 137 1.82 14.29 -1.35
N ALA A 138 1.13 13.42 -0.61
CA ALA A 138 0.76 13.68 0.78
C ALA A 138 2.00 13.85 1.66
N MET A 139 2.92 12.89 1.61
CA MET A 139 4.18 12.94 2.35
C MET A 139 5.07 14.10 1.88
N GLY A 140 5.06 14.43 0.59
CA GLY A 140 5.76 15.58 0.04
C GLY A 140 5.24 16.90 0.58
N LEU A 141 3.92 17.08 0.63
CA LEU A 141 3.30 18.31 1.13
C LEU A 141 3.44 18.47 2.65
N ILE A 142 3.43 17.37 3.39
CA ILE A 142 3.52 17.40 4.87
C ILE A 142 4.97 17.36 5.34
N SER A 143 5.75 16.37 4.91
CA SER A 143 7.08 16.10 5.47
C SER A 143 8.19 16.96 4.89
N LEU A 144 8.15 17.29 3.59
CA LEU A 144 9.25 18.02 2.95
C LEU A 144 9.48 19.40 3.59
N PRO A 145 8.45 20.25 3.81
CA PRO A 145 8.65 21.55 4.45
C PRO A 145 9.24 21.42 5.85
N ILE A 146 8.80 20.42 6.62
CA ILE A 146 9.26 20.15 7.98
C ILE A 146 10.74 19.75 7.98
N MET A 147 11.13 18.80 7.12
CA MET A 147 12.51 18.35 6.99
C MET A 147 13.46 19.50 6.62
N LEU A 148 13.06 20.33 5.65
CA LEU A 148 13.87 21.49 5.21
C LEU A 148 13.98 22.56 6.30
N ARG A 149 12.90 22.83 7.03
CA ARG A 149 12.89 23.76 8.16
C ARG A 149 13.90 23.37 9.24
N TYR A 150 14.09 22.07 9.47
CA TYR A 150 15.07 21.54 10.43
C TYR A 150 16.45 21.27 9.82
N GLY A 151 16.72 21.73 8.60
CA GLY A 151 18.06 21.69 8.01
C GLY A 151 18.44 20.39 7.32
N TYR A 152 17.48 19.54 6.92
CA TYR A 152 17.78 18.41 6.05
C TYR A 152 18.20 18.87 4.66
N ASP A 153 19.15 18.16 4.06
CA ASP A 153 19.51 18.35 2.66
C ASP A 153 18.33 17.99 1.74
N ARG A 154 18.08 18.85 0.74
CA ARG A 154 16.96 18.71 -0.20
C ARG A 154 16.99 17.39 -0.93
N ARG A 155 18.19 16.93 -1.33
CA ARG A 155 18.35 15.67 -2.10
C ARG A 155 17.97 14.46 -1.28
N VAL A 156 18.38 14.44 -0.01
CA VAL A 156 18.03 13.36 0.90
C VAL A 156 16.54 13.39 1.23
N ALA A 157 16.02 14.57 1.60
CA ALA A 157 14.60 14.70 1.94
C ALA A 157 13.68 14.29 0.77
N SER A 158 13.94 14.79 -0.45
CA SER A 158 13.14 14.42 -1.62
C SER A 158 13.32 12.96 -1.99
N GLY A 159 14.55 12.42 -1.89
CA GLY A 159 14.83 11.02 -2.19
C GLY A 159 14.13 10.05 -1.24
N VAL A 160 14.13 10.34 0.06
CA VAL A 160 13.47 9.50 1.07
C VAL A 160 11.96 9.54 0.92
N ILE A 161 11.36 10.71 0.66
CA ILE A 161 9.92 10.83 0.43
C ILE A 161 9.52 10.07 -0.83
N ALA A 162 10.27 10.24 -1.93
CA ALA A 162 10.00 9.54 -3.17
C ALA A 162 10.12 8.02 -3.01
N ALA A 163 11.19 7.53 -2.36
CA ALA A 163 11.41 6.11 -2.12
C ALA A 163 10.38 5.51 -1.16
N SER A 164 10.04 6.21 -0.07
CA SER A 164 9.05 5.73 0.89
C SER A 164 7.67 5.56 0.25
N GLY A 165 7.27 6.50 -0.62
CA GLY A 165 5.99 6.41 -1.31
C GLY A 165 5.88 5.25 -2.31
N THR A 166 6.99 4.68 -2.81
CA THR A 166 6.94 3.49 -3.69
C THR A 166 6.67 2.20 -2.92
N LEU A 167 6.84 2.20 -1.59
CA LEU A 167 6.50 1.06 -0.73
C LEU A 167 5.02 0.66 -0.85
N ALA A 168 4.14 1.60 -1.24
CA ALA A 168 2.71 1.36 -1.47
C ALA A 168 2.43 0.28 -2.53
N GLN A 169 3.40 -0.05 -3.39
CA GLN A 169 3.23 -1.10 -4.39
C GLN A 169 3.49 -2.50 -3.83
N ILE A 170 4.35 -2.64 -2.81
CA ILE A 170 4.87 -3.94 -2.37
C ILE A 170 4.37 -4.35 -0.99
N ILE A 171 4.09 -3.41 -0.08
CA ILE A 171 3.66 -3.72 1.28
C ILE A 171 2.15 -4.04 1.27
N PRO A 172 1.73 -5.24 1.71
CA PRO A 172 0.31 -5.59 1.77
C PRO A 172 -0.49 -4.78 2.80
N PRO A 173 -1.80 -4.56 2.57
CA PRO A 173 -2.54 -4.84 1.33
C PRO A 173 -2.18 -3.88 0.19
N SER A 174 -1.90 -4.42 -1.01
CA SER A 174 -1.46 -3.65 -2.18
C SER A 174 -2.38 -3.88 -3.38
N LEU A 175 -2.82 -2.77 -4.00
CA LEU A 175 -3.66 -2.78 -5.20
C LEU A 175 -2.95 -3.43 -6.40
N VAL A 176 -1.64 -3.21 -6.53
CA VAL A 176 -0.85 -3.79 -7.62
C VAL A 176 -0.79 -5.31 -7.48
N LEU A 177 -0.63 -5.82 -6.25
CA LEU A 177 -0.61 -7.26 -5.99
C LEU A 177 -1.97 -7.91 -6.22
N ILE A 178 -3.08 -7.22 -5.94
CA ILE A 178 -4.44 -7.70 -6.28
C ILE A 178 -4.57 -7.88 -7.79
N VAL A 179 -4.15 -6.89 -8.57
CA VAL A 179 -4.18 -6.96 -10.04
C VAL A 179 -3.28 -8.08 -10.55
N LEU A 180 -2.07 -8.23 -10.01
CA LEU A 180 -1.16 -9.30 -10.40
C LEU A 180 -1.70 -10.69 -10.03
N ALA A 181 -2.35 -10.85 -8.87
CA ALA A 181 -3.00 -12.09 -8.47
C ALA A 181 -4.03 -12.53 -9.52
N ASP A 182 -4.88 -11.59 -9.95
CA ASP A 182 -5.86 -11.81 -11.01
C ASP A 182 -5.20 -12.19 -12.35
N GLN A 183 -4.17 -11.46 -12.78
CA GLN A 183 -3.49 -11.76 -14.04
C GLN A 183 -2.80 -13.12 -14.04
N LEU A 184 -2.25 -13.54 -12.89
CA LEU A 184 -1.56 -14.82 -12.73
C LEU A 184 -2.48 -15.99 -12.38
N GLY A 185 -3.78 -15.74 -12.14
CA GLY A 185 -4.71 -16.76 -11.67
C GLY A 185 -4.33 -17.35 -10.31
N ARG A 186 -3.74 -16.53 -9.42
CA ARG A 186 -3.30 -16.92 -8.08
C ARG A 186 -4.14 -16.23 -7.00
N SER A 187 -4.11 -16.78 -5.79
CA SER A 187 -4.77 -16.15 -4.65
C SER A 187 -4.08 -14.82 -4.31
N VAL A 188 -4.87 -13.79 -3.99
CA VAL A 188 -4.36 -12.52 -3.47
C VAL A 188 -3.61 -12.72 -2.16
N GLY A 189 -4.07 -13.65 -1.31
CA GLY A 189 -3.40 -14.00 -0.05
C GLY A 189 -1.98 -14.51 -0.29
N ASP A 190 -1.78 -15.37 -1.29
CA ASP A 190 -0.45 -15.89 -1.66
C ASP A 190 0.45 -14.77 -2.18
N MET A 191 -0.10 -13.87 -3.00
CA MET A 191 0.64 -12.70 -3.50
C MET A 191 1.07 -11.78 -2.35
N TYR A 192 0.20 -11.56 -1.36
CA TYR A 192 0.51 -10.77 -0.16
C TYR A 192 1.58 -11.46 0.70
N ALA A 193 1.45 -12.76 0.95
CA ALA A 193 2.42 -13.52 1.72
C ALA A 193 3.81 -13.50 1.04
N GLY A 194 3.85 -13.68 -0.29
CA GLY A 194 5.08 -13.62 -1.08
C GLY A 194 5.73 -12.24 -1.12
N ALA A 195 4.96 -11.16 -1.02
CA ALA A 195 5.46 -9.79 -1.05
C ALA A 195 5.93 -9.26 0.32
N LEU A 196 5.49 -9.86 1.43
CA LEU A 196 5.78 -9.38 2.78
C LEU A 196 7.28 -9.30 3.06
N ILE A 197 8.03 -10.38 2.79
CA ILE A 197 9.48 -10.42 3.01
C ILE A 197 10.20 -9.40 2.11
N PRO A 198 10.00 -9.38 0.78
CA PRO A 198 10.56 -8.34 -0.09
C PRO A 198 10.26 -6.90 0.38
N GLY A 199 9.02 -6.63 0.82
CA GLY A 199 8.63 -5.31 1.31
C GLY A 199 9.36 -4.89 2.58
N LEU A 200 9.53 -5.82 3.54
CA LEU A 200 10.30 -5.58 4.76
C LEU A 200 11.80 -5.42 4.47
N VAL A 201 12.35 -6.22 3.56
CA VAL A 201 13.75 -6.10 3.12
C VAL A 201 13.97 -4.73 2.48
N LEU A 202 13.09 -4.28 1.59
CA LEU A 202 13.20 -2.99 0.94
C LEU A 202 13.12 -1.82 1.94
N THR A 203 12.18 -1.89 2.88
CA THR A 203 12.07 -0.93 4.00
C THR A 203 13.35 -0.91 4.85
N GLY A 204 13.92 -2.09 5.12
CA GLY A 204 15.20 -2.24 5.80
C GLY A 204 16.37 -1.63 5.03
N LEU A 205 16.43 -1.82 3.71
CA LEU A 205 17.45 -1.22 2.85
C LEU A 205 17.35 0.31 2.82
N TYR A 206 16.15 0.87 2.76
CA TYR A 206 15.93 2.32 2.86
C TYR A 206 16.37 2.85 4.22
N THR A 207 16.07 2.13 5.29
CA THR A 207 16.48 2.48 6.66
C THR A 207 18.01 2.42 6.79
N LEU A 208 18.63 1.36 6.29
CA LEU A 208 20.09 1.17 6.28
C LEU A 208 20.80 2.28 5.51
N TYR A 209 20.25 2.70 4.36
CA TYR A 209 20.78 3.83 3.60
C TYR A 209 20.81 5.11 4.46
N ILE A 210 19.76 5.39 5.24
CA ILE A 210 19.71 6.54 6.14
C ILE A 210 20.68 6.39 7.32
N VAL A 211 20.81 5.19 7.88
CA VAL A 211 21.84 4.91 8.91
C VAL A 211 23.23 5.25 8.36
N ILE A 212 23.59 4.71 7.20
CA ILE A 212 24.90 4.97 6.57
C ILE A 212 25.08 6.47 6.33
N MET A 213 24.09 7.13 5.73
CA MET A 213 24.21 8.54 5.39
C MET A 213 24.19 9.47 6.62
N SER A 214 23.57 9.06 7.73
CA SER A 214 23.62 9.81 9.00
C SER A 214 25.02 9.79 9.63
N ILE A 215 25.83 8.75 9.34
CA ILE A 215 27.22 8.62 9.77
C ILE A 215 28.16 9.35 8.80
N VAL A 216 27.97 9.16 7.48
CA VAL A 216 28.84 9.73 6.44
C VAL A 216 28.62 11.23 6.27
N ARG A 217 27.37 11.71 6.34
CA ARG A 217 26.99 13.12 6.17
C ARG A 217 26.06 13.59 7.30
N PRO A 218 26.54 13.65 8.55
CA PRO A 218 25.71 14.00 9.71
C PRO A 218 25.09 15.39 9.62
N LYS A 219 25.75 16.34 8.94
CA LYS A 219 25.24 17.70 8.72
C LYS A 219 24.04 17.75 7.77
N SER A 220 23.87 16.75 6.90
CA SER A 220 22.78 16.71 5.92
C SER A 220 21.46 16.18 6.51
N MET A 221 21.51 15.59 7.71
CA MET A 221 20.36 14.98 8.40
C MET A 221 20.48 15.19 9.91
N PRO A 222 20.41 16.46 10.38
CA PRO A 222 20.51 16.75 11.80
C PRO A 222 19.38 16.08 12.60
N ALA A 223 19.65 15.84 13.88
CA ALA A 223 18.61 15.44 14.83
C ALA A 223 17.67 16.62 15.11
N LEU A 224 16.44 16.33 15.56
CA LEU A 224 15.47 17.36 15.88
C LEU A 224 15.98 18.23 17.05
N PRO A 225 15.93 19.57 16.96
CA PRO A 225 16.31 20.46 18.07
C PRO A 225 15.49 20.19 19.33
N LEU A 226 16.05 20.44 20.51
CA LEU A 226 15.36 20.18 21.79
C LEU A 226 14.05 20.97 21.90
N GLU A 227 14.02 22.18 21.34
CA GLU A 227 12.88 23.09 21.32
C GLU A 227 11.69 22.52 20.52
N ALA A 228 11.97 21.64 19.56
CA ALA A 228 10.96 21.00 18.71
C ALA A 228 10.48 19.63 19.25
N ARG A 229 11.09 19.11 20.32
CA ARG A 229 10.73 17.82 20.93
C ARG A 229 9.61 17.97 21.96
N THR A 230 8.37 18.13 21.49
CA THR A 230 7.23 18.48 22.36
C THR A 230 6.76 17.33 23.28
N LEU A 231 7.00 16.06 22.92
CA LEU A 231 6.60 14.87 23.69
C LEU A 231 7.64 14.39 24.71
N GLY A 232 8.84 14.99 24.74
CA GLY A 232 9.87 14.72 25.76
C GLY A 232 10.54 13.34 25.66
N HIS A 233 11.09 12.86 26.78
CA HIS A 233 11.80 11.57 26.87
C HIS A 233 10.84 10.48 27.35
N GLY A 234 10.32 9.67 26.43
CA GLY A 234 9.35 8.62 26.78
C GLY A 234 9.64 7.23 26.19
N VAL A 235 10.80 7.04 25.56
CA VAL A 235 11.17 5.78 24.92
C VAL A 235 11.19 4.62 25.93
N VAL A 236 11.69 4.86 27.14
CA VAL A 236 11.72 3.84 28.21
C VAL A 236 10.31 3.44 28.63
N SER A 237 9.40 4.41 28.80
CA SER A 237 8.00 4.14 29.12
C SER A 237 7.29 3.39 27.98
N LEU A 238 7.63 3.67 26.72
CA LEU A 238 7.12 2.94 25.57
C LEU A 238 7.64 1.49 25.55
N LEU A 239 8.91 1.26 25.87
CA LEU A 239 9.48 -0.08 25.98
C LEU A 239 8.82 -0.88 27.11
N ILE A 240 8.59 -0.25 28.27
CA ILE A 240 7.85 -0.88 29.38
C ILE A 240 6.43 -1.23 28.93
N ALA A 241 5.72 -0.31 28.28
CA ALA A 241 4.38 -0.54 27.74
C ALA A 241 4.35 -1.73 26.75
N LEU A 242 5.37 -1.84 25.89
CA LEU A 242 5.51 -2.96 24.97
C LEU A 242 5.75 -4.28 25.71
N VAL A 243 6.65 -4.30 26.69
CA VAL A 243 6.92 -5.51 27.50
C VAL A 243 5.66 -5.95 28.25
N VAL A 244 4.90 -5.01 28.82
CA VAL A 244 3.62 -5.29 29.49
C VAL A 244 2.61 -5.85 28.50
N ALA A 245 2.48 -5.25 27.30
CA ALA A 245 1.58 -5.74 26.27
C ALA A 245 1.93 -7.17 25.85
N VAL A 246 3.23 -7.48 25.67
CA VAL A 246 3.71 -8.84 25.34
C VAL A 246 3.45 -9.81 26.48
N ALA A 247 3.70 -9.43 27.73
CA ALA A 247 3.45 -10.28 28.90
C ALA A 247 1.95 -10.62 29.03
N ILE A 248 1.08 -9.65 28.79
CA ILE A 248 -0.38 -9.86 28.81
C ILE A 248 -0.83 -10.69 27.63
N ALA A 249 -0.29 -10.45 26.43
CA ALA A 249 -0.57 -11.29 25.27
C ALA A 249 -0.17 -12.75 25.50
N TYR A 250 0.99 -12.98 26.12
CA TYR A 250 1.49 -14.30 26.47
C TYR A 250 0.62 -14.98 27.55
N ALA A 251 0.23 -14.26 28.59
CA ALA A 251 -0.68 -14.78 29.62
C ALA A 251 -2.07 -15.11 29.03
N ALA A 252 -2.59 -14.25 28.16
CA ALA A 252 -3.85 -14.48 27.45
C ALA A 252 -3.76 -15.69 26.52
N TYR A 253 -2.66 -15.83 25.78
CA TYR A 253 -2.39 -17.02 24.96
C TYR A 253 -2.47 -18.30 25.79
N HIS A 254 -1.71 -18.41 26.88
CA HIS A 254 -1.72 -19.60 27.74
C HIS A 254 -3.09 -19.93 28.33
N TYR A 255 -3.88 -18.89 28.64
CA TYR A 255 -5.24 -19.08 29.13
C TYR A 255 -6.23 -19.49 28.04
N LEU A 256 -6.02 -19.04 26.79
CA LEU A 256 -6.92 -19.28 25.66
C LEU A 256 -6.60 -20.56 24.88
N VAL A 257 -5.36 -21.06 24.94
CA VAL A 257 -4.92 -22.32 24.29
C VAL A 257 -5.85 -23.49 24.58
N PRO A 258 -6.28 -23.76 25.83
CA PRO A 258 -7.18 -24.88 26.12
C PRO A 258 -8.55 -24.79 25.44
N ALA A 259 -9.00 -23.58 25.09
CA ALA A 259 -10.35 -23.33 24.58
C ALA A 259 -10.40 -23.03 23.06
N HIS A 260 -9.34 -22.46 22.49
CA HIS A 260 -9.34 -21.96 21.11
C HIS A 260 -8.22 -22.54 20.22
N GLY A 261 -7.39 -23.43 20.75
CA GLY A 261 -6.36 -24.15 19.98
C GLY A 261 -5.46 -23.21 19.20
N ASP A 262 -5.37 -23.42 17.88
CA ASP A 262 -4.49 -22.67 16.98
C ASP A 262 -4.82 -21.19 16.87
N ASN A 263 -6.06 -20.76 17.15
CA ASN A 263 -6.46 -19.35 17.10
C ASN A 263 -6.05 -18.55 18.35
N ALA A 264 -5.53 -19.23 19.37
CA ALA A 264 -5.18 -18.60 20.65
C ALA A 264 -4.02 -17.60 20.53
N ASP A 265 -3.17 -17.73 19.49
CA ASP A 265 -2.04 -16.84 19.20
C ASP A 265 -2.49 -15.43 18.80
N ILE A 266 -3.41 -15.33 17.84
CA ILE A 266 -3.98 -14.09 17.32
C ILE A 266 -4.87 -13.45 18.38
N LEU A 267 -5.70 -14.25 19.06
CA LEU A 267 -6.55 -13.78 20.14
C LEU A 267 -5.74 -13.26 21.33
N GLY A 268 -4.67 -13.96 21.72
CA GLY A 268 -3.75 -13.51 22.77
C GLY A 268 -3.09 -12.18 22.41
N ALA A 269 -2.55 -12.06 21.20
CA ALA A 269 -1.97 -10.81 20.70
C ALA A 269 -3.00 -9.66 20.69
N ALA A 270 -4.22 -9.91 20.23
CA ALA A 270 -5.30 -8.93 20.23
C ALA A 270 -5.64 -8.45 21.64
N VAL A 271 -5.71 -9.36 22.63
CA VAL A 271 -5.94 -9.01 24.04
C VAL A 271 -4.84 -8.08 24.58
N GLY A 272 -3.57 -8.38 24.31
CA GLY A 272 -2.46 -7.53 24.74
C GLY A 272 -2.50 -6.13 24.13
N VAL A 273 -2.81 -6.02 22.83
CA VAL A 273 -2.94 -4.74 22.12
C VAL A 273 -4.14 -3.94 22.62
N ILE A 274 -5.30 -4.59 22.82
CA ILE A 274 -6.50 -3.94 23.36
C ILE A 274 -6.23 -3.45 24.78
N PHE A 275 -5.59 -4.27 25.62
CA PHE A 275 -5.27 -3.89 26.99
C PHE A 275 -4.42 -2.62 27.03
N ILE A 276 -3.29 -2.59 26.30
CA ILE A 276 -2.39 -1.43 26.35
C ILE A 276 -3.05 -0.17 25.76
N TYR A 277 -3.90 -0.35 24.74
CA TYR A 277 -4.66 0.75 24.15
C TYR A 277 -5.70 1.32 25.13
N VAL A 278 -6.46 0.47 25.82
CA VAL A 278 -7.43 0.89 26.86
C VAL A 278 -6.71 1.60 28.00
N VAL A 279 -5.58 1.05 28.46
CA VAL A 279 -4.76 1.67 29.51
C VAL A 279 -4.30 3.07 29.07
N ALA A 280 -3.80 3.24 27.85
CA ALA A 280 -3.35 4.55 27.37
C ALA A 280 -4.50 5.56 27.25
N ILE A 281 -5.69 5.12 26.84
CA ILE A 281 -6.90 5.97 26.81
C ILE A 281 -7.32 6.38 28.21
N LEU A 282 -7.39 5.42 29.15
CA LEU A 282 -7.76 5.69 30.54
C LEU A 282 -6.75 6.62 31.22
N ASP A 283 -5.46 6.40 30.98
CA ASP A 283 -4.42 7.28 31.49
C ASP A 283 -4.60 8.72 30.98
N ARG A 284 -5.07 8.88 29.73
CA ARG A 284 -5.34 10.20 29.11
C ARG A 284 -6.58 10.86 29.68
N SER A 285 -7.67 10.10 29.81
CA SER A 285 -8.97 10.63 30.22
C SER A 285 -9.02 10.92 31.71
N LEU A 286 -8.36 10.09 32.51
CA LEU A 286 -8.32 10.19 33.97
C LEU A 286 -7.10 10.97 34.49
N ASN A 287 -6.20 11.42 33.61
CA ASN A 287 -4.97 12.16 33.97
C ASN A 287 -4.11 11.46 35.04
N ILE A 288 -4.04 10.13 35.00
CA ILE A 288 -3.33 9.31 36.00
C ILE A 288 -1.80 9.49 35.87
N ASN A 289 -1.31 9.96 34.71
CA ASN A 289 0.11 10.16 34.38
C ASN A 289 0.96 8.90 34.59
N MET A 290 0.38 7.72 34.35
CA MET A 290 1.04 6.43 34.46
C MET A 290 2.01 6.20 33.29
N MET A 291 1.67 6.67 32.09
CA MET A 291 2.54 6.60 30.91
C MET A 291 3.15 7.96 30.59
N SER A 292 4.34 7.94 29.97
CA SER A 292 4.90 9.17 29.39
C SER A 292 4.02 9.67 28.24
N ARG A 293 3.96 10.99 28.03
CA ARG A 293 3.19 11.61 26.93
C ARG A 293 3.56 11.03 25.56
N LEU A 294 4.85 10.77 25.33
CA LEU A 294 5.31 10.13 24.10
C LEU A 294 4.77 8.71 23.94
N ALA A 295 4.87 7.87 24.98
CA ALA A 295 4.38 6.50 24.91
C ALA A 295 2.86 6.46 24.69
N GLN A 296 2.12 7.31 25.41
CA GLN A 296 0.68 7.45 25.26
C GLN A 296 0.30 7.89 23.84
N GLN A 297 0.96 8.92 23.29
CA GLN A 297 0.70 9.40 21.94
C GLN A 297 1.00 8.31 20.90
N VAL A 298 2.14 7.60 21.04
CA VAL A 298 2.50 6.49 20.16
C VAL A 298 1.42 5.41 20.17
N VAL A 299 1.01 4.95 21.35
CA VAL A 299 -0.01 3.90 21.50
C VAL A 299 -1.35 4.34 20.91
N ILE A 300 -1.82 5.56 21.20
CA ILE A 300 -3.13 6.05 20.74
C ILE A 300 -3.17 6.29 19.23
N VAL A 301 -2.05 6.74 18.63
CA VAL A 301 -2.01 7.10 17.22
C VAL A 301 -1.70 5.91 16.31
N LEU A 302 -0.79 5.02 16.70
CA LEU A 302 -0.32 3.92 15.84
C LEU A 302 -1.22 2.69 15.91
N ILE A 303 -1.78 2.37 17.08
CA ILE A 303 -2.54 1.12 17.24
C ILE A 303 -3.77 1.08 16.35
N PRO A 304 -4.63 2.11 16.22
CA PRO A 304 -5.85 1.98 15.43
C PRO A 304 -5.59 1.65 13.94
N PRO A 305 -4.68 2.36 13.22
CA PRO A 305 -4.34 1.98 11.84
C PRO A 305 -3.73 0.58 11.74
N LEU A 306 -2.81 0.22 12.66
CA LEU A 306 -2.20 -1.11 12.68
C LEU A 306 -3.24 -2.20 12.92
N ALA A 307 -4.15 -2.00 13.87
CA ALA A 307 -5.22 -2.93 14.18
C ALA A 307 -6.14 -3.13 12.97
N LEU A 308 -6.45 -2.07 12.22
CA LEU A 308 -7.21 -2.20 10.98
C LEU A 308 -6.45 -3.02 9.92
N ILE A 309 -5.16 -2.75 9.72
CA ILE A 309 -4.32 -3.50 8.77
C ILE A 309 -4.25 -4.98 9.17
N PHE A 310 -3.99 -5.28 10.44
CA PHE A 310 -3.91 -6.65 10.95
C PHE A 310 -5.27 -7.36 10.91
N LEU A 311 -6.38 -6.65 11.14
CA LEU A 311 -7.72 -7.22 11.00
C LEU A 311 -7.96 -7.64 9.55
N VAL A 312 -7.62 -6.79 8.58
CA VAL A 312 -7.84 -7.11 7.17
C VAL A 312 -6.86 -8.17 6.67
N LEU A 313 -5.55 -8.02 6.90
CA LEU A 313 -4.56 -9.00 6.46
C LEU A 313 -4.69 -10.33 7.19
N GLY A 314 -4.94 -10.30 8.50
CA GLY A 314 -5.09 -11.50 9.32
C GLY A 314 -6.26 -12.35 8.85
N THR A 315 -7.42 -11.74 8.58
CA THR A 315 -8.59 -12.48 8.07
C THR A 315 -8.38 -13.03 6.66
N ILE A 316 -7.60 -12.35 5.81
CA ILE A 316 -7.21 -12.84 4.48
C ILE A 316 -6.22 -14.01 4.58
N PHE A 317 -5.19 -13.92 5.42
CA PHE A 317 -4.18 -14.98 5.58
C PHE A 317 -4.73 -16.24 6.24
N LEU A 318 -5.70 -16.08 7.15
CA LEU A 318 -6.39 -17.21 7.76
C LEU A 318 -7.46 -17.83 6.83
N GLY A 319 -7.69 -17.25 5.65
CA GLY A 319 -8.72 -17.70 4.72
C GLY A 319 -10.15 -17.51 5.24
N ILE A 320 -10.34 -16.70 6.28
CA ILE A 320 -11.65 -16.40 6.89
C ILE A 320 -12.43 -15.43 5.99
N ALA A 321 -11.73 -14.47 5.40
CA ALA A 321 -12.31 -13.46 4.53
C ALA A 321 -11.60 -13.42 3.17
N THR A 322 -12.38 -13.25 2.11
CA THR A 322 -11.86 -12.91 0.79
C THR A 322 -11.26 -11.50 0.79
N PRO A 323 -10.39 -11.14 -0.18
CA PRO A 323 -9.87 -9.78 -0.30
C PRO A 323 -10.95 -8.70 -0.37
N THR A 324 -12.10 -9.01 -0.95
CA THR A 324 -13.23 -8.10 -1.09
C THR A 324 -13.94 -7.88 0.25
N GLU A 325 -14.17 -8.94 1.01
CA GLU A 325 -14.71 -8.86 2.38
C GLU A 325 -13.72 -8.14 3.32
N GLY A 326 -12.43 -8.46 3.21
CA GLY A 326 -11.34 -7.78 3.92
C GLY A 326 -11.31 -6.29 3.61
N GLY A 327 -11.38 -5.93 2.31
CA GLY A 327 -11.46 -4.54 1.87
C GLY A 327 -12.70 -3.82 2.43
N ALA A 328 -13.87 -4.46 2.42
CA ALA A 328 -15.10 -3.89 2.95
C ALA A 328 -15.01 -3.63 4.47
N MET A 329 -14.47 -4.59 5.23
CA MET A 329 -14.18 -4.41 6.66
C MET A 329 -13.20 -3.26 6.89
N GLY A 330 -12.15 -3.17 6.06
CA GLY A 330 -11.20 -2.08 6.05
C GLY A 330 -11.86 -0.71 5.85
N ALA A 331 -12.69 -0.58 4.81
CA ALA A 331 -13.42 0.64 4.49
C ALA A 331 -14.35 1.09 5.62
N VAL A 332 -15.11 0.16 6.20
CA VAL A 332 -15.99 0.45 7.35
C VAL A 332 -15.16 0.84 8.57
N GLY A 333 -14.07 0.13 8.86
CA GLY A 333 -13.19 0.44 9.98
C GLY A 333 -12.50 1.81 9.82
N ALA A 334 -12.14 2.21 8.61
CA ALA A 334 -11.59 3.54 8.33
C ALA A 334 -12.62 4.65 8.60
N LEU A 335 -13.87 4.45 8.18
CA LEU A 335 -14.97 5.38 8.50
C LEU A 335 -15.21 5.48 10.00
N ALA A 336 -15.26 4.35 10.69
CA ALA A 336 -15.44 4.30 12.14
C ALA A 336 -14.30 5.03 12.87
N MET A 337 -13.04 4.79 12.49
CA MET A 337 -11.90 5.50 13.08
C MET A 337 -11.93 7.00 12.81
N ALA A 338 -12.23 7.41 11.57
CA ALA A 338 -12.37 8.82 11.23
C ALA A 338 -13.50 9.49 12.05
N ALA A 339 -14.61 8.79 12.28
CA ALA A 339 -15.71 9.26 13.11
C ALA A 339 -15.32 9.38 14.59
N MET A 340 -14.66 8.36 15.15
CA MET A 340 -14.19 8.36 16.55
C MET A 340 -13.21 9.50 16.83
N LYS A 341 -12.40 9.88 15.83
CA LYS A 341 -11.50 11.04 15.93
C LYS A 341 -12.17 12.39 15.68
N GLY A 342 -13.47 12.42 15.37
CA GLY A 342 -14.21 13.65 15.03
C GLY A 342 -13.75 14.30 13.72
N ARG A 343 -13.11 13.53 12.83
CA ARG A 343 -12.55 14.01 11.55
C ARG A 343 -13.35 13.52 10.33
N LEU A 344 -14.44 12.79 10.55
CA LEU A 344 -15.34 12.38 9.49
C LEU A 344 -16.30 13.53 9.14
N SER A 345 -16.24 14.00 7.90
CA SER A 345 -17.18 14.95 7.33
C SER A 345 -17.74 14.44 6.01
N MET A 346 -18.90 14.98 5.59
CA MET A 346 -19.48 14.64 4.30
C MET A 346 -18.54 15.03 3.14
N ASP A 347 -17.71 16.06 3.33
CA ASP A 347 -16.71 16.46 2.34
C ASP A 347 -15.60 15.42 2.21
N VAL A 348 -15.10 14.88 3.32
CA VAL A 348 -14.12 13.77 3.31
C VAL A 348 -14.70 12.56 2.59
N ILE A 349 -15.95 12.18 2.87
CA ILE A 349 -16.61 11.04 2.22
C ILE A 349 -16.76 11.29 0.71
N LYS A 350 -17.27 12.45 0.29
CA LYS A 350 -17.44 12.79 -1.14
C LYS A 350 -16.10 12.80 -1.88
N GLN A 351 -15.06 13.39 -1.27
CA GLN A 351 -13.72 13.42 -1.86
C GLN A 351 -13.11 12.01 -1.95
N ALA A 352 -13.29 11.19 -0.90
CA ALA A 352 -12.83 9.81 -0.89
C ALA A 352 -13.54 8.98 -1.95
N LEU A 353 -14.85 9.09 -2.09
CA LEU A 353 -15.62 8.42 -3.15
C LEU A 353 -15.17 8.89 -4.54
N ALA A 354 -15.07 10.20 -4.78
CA ALA A 354 -14.65 10.73 -6.09
C ALA A 354 -13.25 10.26 -6.48
N SER A 355 -12.31 10.26 -5.53
CA SER A 355 -10.93 9.81 -5.76
C SER A 355 -10.86 8.29 -5.94
N THR A 356 -11.63 7.54 -5.17
CA THR A 356 -11.77 6.08 -5.29
C THR A 356 -12.32 5.69 -6.65
N THR A 357 -13.40 6.33 -7.10
CA THR A 357 -13.99 6.09 -8.42
C THR A 357 -12.98 6.40 -9.51
N ARG A 358 -12.25 7.51 -9.42
CA ARG A 358 -11.24 7.87 -10.43
C ARG A 358 -10.12 6.83 -10.50
N LEU A 359 -9.55 6.45 -9.36
CA LEU A 359 -8.44 5.49 -9.29
C LEU A 359 -8.89 4.09 -9.72
N SER A 360 -10.06 3.63 -9.25
CA SER A 360 -10.62 2.33 -9.63
C SER A 360 -10.92 2.28 -11.13
N SER A 361 -11.51 3.33 -11.70
CA SER A 361 -11.73 3.44 -13.13
C SER A 361 -10.40 3.38 -13.90
N PHE A 362 -9.35 4.08 -13.47
CA PHE A 362 -8.05 3.98 -14.14
C PHE A 362 -7.50 2.56 -14.14
N VAL A 363 -7.58 1.84 -13.01
CA VAL A 363 -7.13 0.45 -12.93
C VAL A 363 -7.95 -0.45 -13.86
N LEU A 364 -9.28 -0.32 -13.86
CA LEU A 364 -10.15 -1.10 -14.74
C LEU A 364 -9.88 -0.83 -16.23
N PHE A 365 -9.66 0.43 -16.62
CA PHE A 365 -9.28 0.76 -18.00
C PHE A 365 -7.93 0.17 -18.39
N ILE A 366 -6.95 0.17 -17.49
CA ILE A 366 -5.66 -0.49 -17.72
C ILE A 366 -5.85 -1.98 -17.94
N LEU A 367 -6.69 -2.63 -17.13
CA LEU A 367 -7.00 -4.05 -17.26
C LEU A 367 -7.68 -4.37 -18.60
N ILE A 368 -8.66 -3.56 -19.02
CA ILE A 368 -9.31 -3.69 -20.34
C ILE A 368 -8.26 -3.59 -21.46
N GLY A 369 -7.41 -2.56 -21.43
CA GLY A 369 -6.33 -2.39 -22.40
C GLY A 369 -5.34 -3.56 -22.38
N ALA A 370 -4.98 -4.05 -21.20
CA ALA A 370 -4.12 -5.21 -21.02
C ALA A 370 -4.74 -6.50 -21.60
N ARG A 371 -6.07 -6.69 -21.49
CA ARG A 371 -6.75 -7.84 -22.11
C ARG A 371 -6.73 -7.78 -23.64
N VAL A 372 -6.90 -6.60 -24.22
CA VAL A 372 -6.75 -6.39 -25.67
C VAL A 372 -5.33 -6.70 -26.13
N PHE A 373 -4.33 -6.16 -25.43
CA PHE A 373 -2.93 -6.44 -25.71
C PHE A 373 -2.61 -7.94 -25.58
N SER A 374 -3.01 -8.57 -24.49
CA SER A 374 -2.69 -9.98 -24.20
C SER A 374 -3.32 -10.93 -25.20
N LEU A 375 -4.55 -10.67 -25.66
CA LEU A 375 -5.20 -11.48 -26.71
C LEU A 375 -4.36 -11.51 -27.98
N THR A 376 -3.90 -10.34 -28.43
CA THR A 376 -3.03 -10.25 -29.60
C THR A 376 -1.68 -10.88 -29.32
N PHE A 377 -1.07 -10.59 -28.17
CA PHE A 377 0.27 -11.05 -27.81
C PHE A 377 0.37 -12.58 -27.76
N TYR A 378 -0.61 -13.25 -27.16
CA TYR A 378 -0.68 -14.72 -27.19
C TYR A 378 -0.96 -15.28 -28.58
N GLY A 379 -1.77 -14.59 -29.38
CA GLY A 379 -2.02 -14.99 -30.77
C GLY A 379 -0.78 -14.92 -31.68
N VAL A 380 0.31 -14.29 -31.22
CA VAL A 380 1.57 -14.16 -31.96
C VAL A 380 2.70 -14.96 -31.32
N ASN A 381 2.35 -15.90 -30.44
CA ASN A 381 3.28 -16.71 -29.64
C ASN A 381 4.26 -15.88 -28.78
N GLY A 382 3.76 -14.77 -28.24
CA GLY A 382 4.48 -13.88 -27.32
C GLY A 382 4.48 -14.34 -25.86
#